data_AF-A0A940AMK4-F1
#
_entry.id   AF-A0A940AMK4-F1
#
_cell.length_a   1.000
_cell.length_b   1.000
_cell.length_c   1.000
_cell.angle_alpha   90.00
_cell.angle_beta   90.00
_cell.angle_gamma   90.00
#
_symmetry.space_group_name_H-M   'P 1'
#
loop_
_entity.id
_entity.type
_entity.pdbx_description
1 polymer ?
#
loop_
_entity_poly.entity_id
_entity_poly.type
_entity_poly.pdbx_seq_one_letter_code
_entity_poly.pdbx_strand_id
1 'polypeptide(L)'
;MGEIDLRTEKNISSPVKYRTLNHEGGMKVTVLEIIKKDVQNDKSGIWLYVLLTAPMWVESGDWIEKYQKFLIFLPDEMPVYDFEE
;
A
#
# COMPACT_ATOMS: atom_id res chain seq x y z
N MET A 1 2.81 6.43 11.84
CA MET A 1 1.78 6.94 10.91
C MET A 1 2.49 7.32 9.62
N GLY A 2 1.96 6.95 8.45
CA GLY A 2 2.59 7.26 7.17
C GLY A 2 1.59 7.24 6.03
N GLU A 3 1.82 8.11 5.06
CA GLU A 3 1.12 8.11 3.78
C GLU A 3 1.53 6.87 2.96
N ILE A 4 0.56 6.27 2.28
CA ILE A 4 0.78 5.16 1.36
C ILE A 4 0.28 5.59 -0.01
N ASP A 5 1.21 5.63 -0.97
CA ASP A 5 0.92 5.83 -2.37
C ASP A 5 0.53 4.49 -3.03
N LEU A 6 -0.62 4.47 -3.70
CA LEU A 6 -1.18 3.29 -4.33
C LEU A 6 -1.12 3.40 -5.86
N ARG A 7 -0.59 2.36 -6.50
CA ARG A 7 -0.55 2.23 -7.97
C ARG A 7 -1.39 1.03 -8.39
N THR A 8 -2.25 1.18 -9.38
CA THR A 8 -3.08 0.07 -9.88
C THR A 8 -2.30 -0.87 -10.78
N GLU A 9 -1.27 -0.35 -11.45
CA GLU A 9 -0.38 -1.12 -12.30
C GLU A 9 0.75 -1.74 -11.47
N LYS A 10 1.14 -2.97 -11.83
CA LYS A 10 2.30 -3.66 -11.27
C LYS A 10 3.61 -3.15 -11.89
N ASN A 11 3.76 -1.83 -11.95
CA ASN A 11 4.91 -1.17 -12.53
C ASN A 11 5.37 -0.03 -11.60
N ILE A 12 6.63 -0.08 -11.18
CA ILE A 12 7.22 0.91 -10.26
C ILE A 12 7.35 2.32 -10.86
N SER A 13 7.34 2.45 -12.20
CA SER A 13 7.35 3.76 -12.87
C SER A 13 5.95 4.29 -13.14
N SER A 14 4.90 3.50 -12.88
CA SER A 14 3.52 3.96 -13.04
C SER A 14 3.22 5.10 -12.07
N PRO A 15 2.41 6.09 -12.49
CA PRO A 15 2.04 7.18 -11.61
C PRO A 15 1.20 6.65 -10.44
N VAL A 16 1.38 7.28 -9.29
CA VAL A 16 0.49 7.08 -8.14
C VAL A 16 -0.93 7.45 -8.57
N LYS A 17 -1.89 6.56 -8.31
CA LYS A 17 -3.30 6.76 -8.64
C LYS A 17 -4.10 7.25 -7.44
N TYR A 18 -3.78 6.72 -6.26
CA TYR A 18 -4.44 7.09 -5.02
C TYR A 18 -3.42 7.25 -3.91
N ARG A 19 -3.77 8.03 -2.89
CA ARG A 19 -3.02 8.14 -1.65
C ARG A 19 -3.94 7.89 -0.48
N THR A 20 -3.45 7.25 0.56
CA THR A 20 -4.19 7.02 1.79
C THR A 20 -3.28 7.16 2.99
N LEU A 21 -3.86 7.20 4.18
CA LEU A 21 -3.15 7.38 5.43
C LEU A 21 -3.24 6.12 6.29
N ASN A 22 -2.10 5.64 6.77
CA ASN A 22 -2.01 4.47 7.64
C ASN A 22 -2.46 4.76 9.10
N HIS A 23 -3.41 5.68 9.34
CA HIS A 23 -3.86 6.06 10.69
C HIS A 23 -5.33 5.77 11.01
N GLU A 24 -6.21 5.62 10.01
CA GLU A 24 -7.64 5.32 10.26
C GLU A 24 -7.93 3.81 10.46
N GLY A 25 -6.93 3.02 10.86
CA GLY A 25 -7.06 1.56 11.03
C GLY A 25 -6.09 0.73 10.18
N GLY A 26 -5.24 1.42 9.41
CA GLY A 26 -4.24 0.82 8.53
C GLY A 26 -4.84 0.12 7.32
N MET A 27 -3.97 -0.28 6.39
CA MET A 27 -4.39 -0.95 5.17
C MET A 27 -4.32 -2.46 5.37
N LYS A 28 -5.48 -3.13 5.33
CA LYS A 28 -5.54 -4.59 5.40
C LYS A 28 -5.37 -5.18 4.02
N VAL A 29 -4.29 -5.94 3.82
CA VAL A 29 -3.97 -6.51 2.52
C VAL A 29 -3.45 -7.93 2.63
N THR A 30 -3.58 -8.69 1.55
CA THR A 30 -2.83 -9.92 1.32
C THR A 30 -1.70 -9.62 0.34
N VAL A 31 -0.47 -9.97 0.70
CA VAL A 31 0.68 -9.86 -0.23
C VAL A 31 0.56 -10.93 -1.29
N LEU A 32 0.46 -10.52 -2.55
CA LEU A 32 0.42 -11.42 -3.70
C LEU A 32 1.84 -11.70 -4.21
N GLU A 33 2.70 -10.68 -4.20
CA GLU A 33 4.06 -10.80 -4.70
C GLU A 33 4.99 -9.76 -4.09
N ILE A 34 6.22 -10.18 -3.80
CA ILE A 34 7.32 -9.32 -3.40
C ILE A 34 8.11 -8.95 -4.66
N ILE A 35 8.16 -7.66 -5.01
CA ILE A 35 8.74 -7.21 -6.28
C ILE A 35 10.25 -7.03 -6.15
N LYS A 36 10.70 -6.08 -5.31
CA LYS A 36 12.12 -5.81 -5.03
C LYS A 36 12.27 -4.90 -3.82
N LYS A 37 13.46 -4.92 -3.21
CA LYS A 37 13.90 -3.84 -2.31
C LYS A 37 14.30 -2.61 -3.12
N ASP A 38 14.04 -1.42 -2.57
CA ASP A 38 14.33 -0.15 -3.23
C ASP A 38 14.49 0.99 -2.21
N VAL A 39 14.93 2.15 -2.69
CA VAL A 39 14.94 3.40 -1.92
C VAL A 39 14.00 4.40 -2.59
N GLN A 40 13.06 4.94 -1.83
CA GLN A 40 12.05 5.89 -2.28
C GLN A 40 11.98 7.06 -1.29
N ASN A 41 12.12 8.29 -1.78
CA ASN A 41 12.10 9.50 -0.95
C ASN A 41 13.00 9.38 0.30
N ASP A 42 14.25 8.96 0.09
CA ASP A 42 15.27 8.73 1.12
C ASP A 42 14.93 7.65 2.18
N LYS A 43 13.92 6.81 1.91
CA LYS A 43 13.55 5.67 2.76
C LYS A 43 13.84 4.34 2.08
N SER A 44 14.53 3.45 2.78
CA SER A 44 14.68 2.05 2.35
C SER A 44 13.40 1.27 2.62
N GLY A 45 13.06 0.35 1.72
CA GLY A 45 11.86 -0.45 1.85
C GLY A 45 11.71 -1.46 0.73
N ILE A 46 10.50 -1.97 0.58
CA ILE A 46 10.17 -3.04 -0.37
C ILE A 46 8.90 -2.71 -1.16
N TRP A 47 8.94 -3.02 -2.45
CA TRP A 47 7.76 -2.95 -3.32
C TRP A 47 6.98 -4.25 -3.20
N LEU A 48 5.69 -4.13 -2.87
CA LEU A 48 4.76 -5.25 -2.71
C LEU A 48 3.58 -5.07 -3.65
N TYR A 49 3.23 -6.13 -4.37
CA TYR A 49 1.96 -6.21 -5.05
C TYR A 49 0.97 -6.92 -4.14
N VAL A 50 -0.15 -6.25 -3.85
CA VAL A 50 -1.05 -6.64 -2.77
C VAL A 50 -2.51 -6.64 -3.24
N LEU A 51 -3.33 -7.43 -2.56
CA LEU A 51 -4.78 -7.42 -2.67
C LEU A 51 -5.38 -6.77 -1.42
N LEU A 52 -6.17 -5.71 -1.59
CA LEU A 52 -6.90 -5.09 -0.49
C LEU A 52 -7.95 -6.06 0.07
N THR A 53 -7.95 -6.33 1.36
CA THR A 53 -8.89 -7.26 2.02
C THR A 53 -10.00 -6.57 2.80
N ALA A 54 -9.82 -5.30 3.14
CA ALA A 54 -10.85 -4.44 3.73
C ALA A 54 -10.93 -3.11 2.96
N PRO A 55 -12.12 -2.53 2.77
CA PRO A 55 -12.26 -1.28 2.05
C PRO A 55 -11.60 -0.11 2.81
N MET A 56 -11.31 0.98 2.12
CA MET A 56 -10.57 2.12 2.67
C MET A 56 -10.93 3.46 2.02
N TRP A 57 -10.78 4.54 2.78
CA TRP A 57 -10.80 5.90 2.25
C TRP A 57 -9.43 6.30 1.68
N VAL A 58 -9.46 7.07 0.60
CA VAL A 58 -8.28 7.72 0.03
C VAL A 58 -8.38 9.24 0.15
N GLU A 59 -7.25 9.93 0.01
CA GLU A 59 -7.10 11.39 0.20
C GLU A 59 -8.05 12.20 -0.70
N SER A 60 -8.42 11.69 -1.87
CA SER A 60 -9.40 12.33 -2.77
C SER A 60 -10.82 12.35 -2.21
N GLY A 61 -11.09 11.64 -1.12
CA GLY A 61 -12.43 11.42 -0.58
C GLY A 61 -13.19 10.29 -1.27
N ASP A 62 -12.51 9.45 -2.07
CA ASP A 62 -13.11 8.26 -2.66
C ASP A 62 -13.06 7.06 -1.70
N TRP A 63 -14.07 6.21 -1.80
CA TRP A 63 -14.12 4.92 -1.11
C TRP A 63 -13.66 3.81 -2.06
N ILE A 64 -12.58 3.10 -1.68
CA ILE A 64 -12.06 1.95 -2.43
C ILE A 64 -12.59 0.67 -1.81
N GLU A 65 -13.36 -0.08 -2.61
CA GLU A 65 -13.88 -1.39 -2.24
C GLU A 65 -12.78 -2.45 -2.11
N LYS A 66 -13.07 -3.49 -1.31
CA LYS A 66 -12.17 -4.66 -1.14
C LYS A 66 -11.93 -5.41 -2.46
N TYR A 67 -10.88 -6.23 -2.45
CA TYR A 67 -10.40 -7.08 -3.55
C TYR A 67 -9.84 -6.33 -4.76
N GLN A 68 -9.51 -5.06 -4.60
CA GLN A 68 -8.71 -4.31 -5.55
C GLN A 68 -7.21 -4.57 -5.33
N LYS A 69 -6.44 -4.53 -6.42
CA LYS A 69 -5.00 -4.80 -6.37
C LYS A 69 -4.21 -3.52 -6.50
N PHE A 70 -3.16 -3.41 -5.70
CA PHE A 70 -2.27 -2.26 -5.72
C PHE A 70 -0.81 -2.70 -5.63
N LEU A 71 0.06 -1.92 -6.24
CA LEU A 71 1.48 -1.90 -5.96
C LEU A 71 1.75 -0.79 -4.96
N ILE A 72 2.41 -1.14 -3.86
CA ILE A 72 2.71 -0.24 -2.74
C ILE A 72 4.19 -0.32 -2.38
N PHE A 73 4.73 0.78 -1.85
CA PHE A 73 6.03 0.79 -1.20
C PHE A 73 5.81 0.70 0.31
N LEU A 74 6.44 -0.30 0.94
CA LEU A 74 6.45 -0.44 2.38
C LEU A 74 7.84 -0.06 2.89
N PRO A 75 8.01 1.11 3.55
CA PRO A 75 9.26 1.45 4.22
C PRO A 75 9.60 0.45 5.32
N ASP A 76 10.89 0.15 5.51
CA ASP A 76 11.35 -0.84 6.51
C ASP A 76 10.97 -0.45 7.95
N GLU A 77 10.76 0.84 8.21
CA GLU A 77 10.34 1.38 9.51
C GLU A 77 8.82 1.34 9.74
N MET A 78 8.02 1.03 8.71
CA MET A 78 6.57 1.03 8.82
C MET A 78 6.13 -0.23 9.58
N PRO A 79 5.34 -0.09 10.67
CA PRO A 79 4.91 -1.24 11.46
C PRO A 79 3.98 -2.13 10.64
N VAL A 80 4.22 -3.43 10.70
CA VAL A 80 3.38 -4.48 10.13
C VAL A 80 2.77 -5.26 11.29
N TYR A 81 1.47 -5.48 11.22
CA TYR A 81 0.74 -6.28 12.20
C TYR A 81 0.11 -7.45 11.47
N ASP A 82 0.37 -8.66 11.96
CA ASP A 82 -0.36 -9.84 11.51
C ASP A 82 -1.78 -9.74 12.07
N PHE A 83 -2.76 -9.65 11.17
CA PHE A 83 -4.17 -9.68 11.54
C PHE A 83 -4.61 -11.15 11.50
N GLU A 84 -4.64 -11.82 12.66
CA GLU A 84 -5.36 -13.08 12.83
C GLU A 84 -6.86 -12.77 12.91
N GLU A 85 -7.70 -13.52 12.17
CA GLU A 85 -9.17 -13.39 12.17
C GLU A 85 -9.79 -13.73 13.54
#